data_AF-A0A0J1FL72-F1
#
_entry.id   AF-A0A0J1FL72-F1
#
_cell.length_a   1.000
_cell.length_b   1.000
_cell.length_c   1.000
_cell.angle_alpha   90.00
_cell.angle_beta   90.00
_cell.angle_gamma   90.00
#
_symmetry.space_group_name_H-M   'P 1'
#
loop_
_entity.id
_entity.type
_entity.pdbx_description
1 polymer ?
#
loop_
_entity_poly.entity_id
_entity_poly.type
_entity_poly.pdbx_seq_one_letter_code
_entity_poly.pdbx_strand_id
1 'polypeptide(L)' 'MSNTPKQTEKLPWKCGKCGGELERGLVKASYLGNDFEVQELKCLNCGLVLITEELALGKMFEVEQSLEDK' A
#
# COMPACT_ATOMS: atom_id res chain seq x y z
N MET A 1 -4.50 -13.35 28.14
CA MET A 1 -4.36 -11.96 27.65
C MET A 1 -3.12 -11.92 26.80
N SER A 2 -3.23 -12.23 25.51
CA SER A 2 -2.09 -12.37 24.60
C SER A 2 -1.68 -10.98 24.11
N ASN A 3 -0.61 -10.44 24.72
CA ASN A 3 -0.04 -9.16 24.36
C ASN A 3 0.93 -9.40 23.19
N THR A 4 0.46 -9.27 21.96
CA THR A 4 1.30 -9.36 20.76
C THR A 4 2.02 -8.01 20.58
N PRO A 5 3.35 -7.92 20.77
CA PRO A 5 4.08 -6.72 20.47
C PRO A 5 3.98 -6.45 18.96
N LYS A 6 3.37 -5.31 18.59
CA LYS A 6 3.39 -4.76 17.23
C LYS A 6 4.83 -4.48 16.83
N GLN A 7 5.53 -5.48 16.29
CA GLN A 7 6.84 -5.28 15.68
C GLN A 7 6.64 -4.44 14.43
N THR A 8 6.96 -3.15 14.55
CA THR A 8 7.17 -2.28 13.40
C THR A 8 8.52 -2.69 12.81
N GLU A 9 8.51 -3.76 12.02
CA GLU A 9 9.67 -4.17 11.24
C GLU A 9 10.00 -3.02 10.29
N LYS A 10 11.13 -2.34 10.56
CA LYS A 10 11.72 -1.37 9.64
C LYS A 10 12.15 -2.12 8.37
N LEU A 11 11.21 -2.19 7.45
CA LEU A 11 11.37 -2.68 6.09
C LEU A 11 12.52 -1.89 5.43
N PRO A 12 13.65 -2.53 5.04
CA PRO A 12 14.88 -1.86 4.58
C PRO A 12 14.76 -1.34 3.13
N TRP A 13 13.56 -0.93 2.72
CA TRP A 13 13.29 -0.54 1.35
C TRP A 13 13.73 0.90 1.13
N LYS A 14 14.63 1.07 0.17
CA LYS A 14 15.08 2.37 -0.30
C LYS A 14 14.48 2.67 -1.67
N CYS A 15 14.19 3.94 -1.89
CA CYS A 15 13.59 4.39 -3.13
C CYS A 15 14.59 4.27 -4.27
N GLY A 16 14.28 3.49 -5.31
CA GLY A 16 15.11 3.40 -6.50
C GLY A 16 15.24 4.72 -7.28
N LYS A 17 14.33 5.68 -7.07
CA LYS A 17 14.35 6.99 -7.76
C LYS A 17 15.20 8.05 -7.05
N CYS A 18 15.18 8.10 -5.72
CA CYS A 18 15.85 9.16 -4.96
C CYS A 18 16.71 8.68 -3.79
N GLY A 19 16.75 7.37 -3.50
CA GLY A 19 17.52 6.78 -2.40
C GLY A 19 16.92 6.98 -1.00
N GLY A 20 15.82 7.72 -0.87
CA GLY A 20 15.14 7.95 0.41
C GLY A 20 14.47 6.71 0.98
N GLU A 21 14.09 6.76 2.26
CA GLU A 21 13.41 5.67 2.96
C GLU A 21 11.97 5.51 2.46
N LEU A 22 11.50 4.27 2.38
CA LEU A 22 10.08 3.95 2.19
C LEU A 22 9.48 3.55 3.52
N GLU A 23 8.33 4.13 3.83
CA GLU A 23 7.54 3.81 5.01
C GLU A 23 6.13 3.39 4.59
N ARG A 24 5.49 2.55 5.42
CA ARG A 24 4.09 2.19 5.19
C ARG A 24 3.24 3.44 5.37
N GLY A 25 2.50 3.79 4.33
CA GLY A 25 1.65 4.97 4.30
C GLY A 25 0.38 4.70 3.51
N LEU A 26 -0.62 5.54 3.76
CA LEU A 26 -1.85 5.50 3.00
C LEU A 26 -1.58 6.04 1.58
N VAL A 27 -1.87 5.22 0.58
CA VAL A 27 -1.74 5.54 -0.84
C VAL A 27 -3.11 5.48 -1.47
N LYS A 28 -3.47 6.54 -2.17
CA LYS A 28 -4.67 6.57 -2.99
C LYS A 28 -4.35 5.95 -4.35
N ALA A 29 -4.95 4.80 -4.63
CA ALA A 29 -4.91 4.15 -5.93
C ALA A 29 -6.23 4.38 -6.67
N SER A 30 -6.19 4.31 -8.00
CA SER A 30 -7.39 4.44 -8.83
C SER A 30 -7.41 3.33 -9.87
N TYR A 31 -8.50 2.57 -9.92
CA TYR A 31 -8.70 1.47 -10.86
C TYR A 31 -10.11 1.52 -11.43
N LEU A 32 -10.24 1.48 -12.75
CA LEU A 32 -11.52 1.51 -13.49
C LEU A 32 -12.48 2.62 -13.03
N GLY A 33 -11.96 3.81 -12.71
CA GLY A 33 -12.76 4.95 -12.27
C GLY A 33 -13.16 4.93 -10.79
N ASN A 34 -12.76 3.91 -10.03
CA ASN A 34 -12.92 3.88 -8.58
C ASN A 34 -11.58 4.21 -7.92
N ASP A 35 -11.62 5.15 -6.98
CA ASP A 35 -10.49 5.44 -6.12
C ASP A 35 -10.62 4.74 -4.76
N PHE A 36 -9.50 4.23 -4.27
CA PHE A 36 -9.44 3.51 -3.00
C PHE A 36 -8.11 3.77 -2.30
N GLU A 37 -8.13 3.67 -0.99
CA GLU A 37 -6.98 3.97 -0.13
C GLU A 37 -6.40 2.67 0.43
N VAL A 38 -5.08 2.51 0.30
CA VAL A 38 -4.37 1.27 0.62
C VAL A 38 -3.11 1.56 1.41
N GLN A 39 -2.72 0.67 2.31
CA GLN A 39 -1.52 0.83 3.13
C GLN A 39 -0.32 0.20 2.42
N GLU A 40 0.39 1.00 1.61
CA GLU A 40 1.55 0.54 0.84
C GLU A 40 2.81 1.31 1.22
N LEU A 41 3.96 0.84 0.74
CA LEU A 41 5.24 1.48 1.00
C LEU A 41 5.39 2.74 0.12
N LYS A 42 5.43 3.92 0.73
CA LYS A 42 5.59 5.21 0.06
C LYS A 42 6.88 5.88 0.46
N CYS A 43 7.58 6.44 -0.52
CA CYS A 43 8.74 7.28 -0.30
C CYS A 43 8.30 8.69 0.11
N LEU A 44 8.75 9.14 1.29
CA LEU A 44 8.43 10.49 1.80
C LEU A 44 9.14 11.61 1.05
N ASN A 45 10.27 11.31 0.39
CA ASN A 45 11.07 12.32 -0.30
C ASN A 45 10.56 12.66 -1.70
N CYS A 46 10.16 11.65 -2.49
CA CYS A 46 9.77 11.85 -3.89
C CYS A 46 8.35 11.38 -4.23
N GLY A 47 7.64 10.78 -3.27
CA GLY A 47 6.28 10.27 -3.46
C GLY A 47 6.19 8.95 -4.23
N LEU A 48 7.31 8.31 -4.59
CA LEU A 48 7.29 6.98 -5.23
C LEU A 48 6.64 5.96 -4.30
N VAL A 49 5.68 5.20 -4.82
CA VAL A 49 5.04 4.11 -4.09
C VAL A 49 5.55 2.78 -4.63
N LEU A 50 5.88 1.87 -3.74
CA LEU A 50 6.14 0.46 -4.05
C LEU A 50 4.84 -0.31 -3.92
N ILE A 51 4.37 -0.82 -5.05
CA ILE A 51 3.18 -1.66 -5.14
C ILE A 51 3.61 -3.10 -4.91
N THR A 52 3.08 -3.72 -3.86
CA THR A 52 3.31 -5.14 -3.56
C THR A 52 2.50 -6.04 -4.48
N GLU A 53 2.94 -7.30 -4.65
CA GLU A 53 2.21 -8.30 -5.45
C GLU A 53 0.79 -8.53 -4.89
N GLU A 54 0.64 -8.54 -3.56
CA GLU A 54 -0.66 -8.65 -2.89
C GLU A 54 -1.60 -7.51 -3.28
N LEU A 55 -1.11 -6.27 -3.41
CA LEU A 55 -1.93 -5.16 -3.90
C LEU A 55 -2.26 -5.32 -5.39
N ALA A 56 -1.25 -5.66 -6.19
CA ALA A 56 -1.39 -5.79 -7.64
C ALA A 56 -2.40 -6.88 -8.03
N LEU A 57 -2.43 -7.98 -7.28
CA LEU A 57 -3.34 -9.11 -7.50
C LEU A 57 -4.65 -8.98 -6.71
N GLY A 58 -4.60 -8.46 -5.48
CA GLY A 58 -5.69 -8.55 -4.51
C GLY A 58 -6.69 -7.40 -4.52
N LYS A 59 -6.27 -6.18 -4.88
CA LYS A 59 -7.19 -5.02 -4.79
C LYS A 59 -8.23 -4.94 -5.90
N MET A 60 -8.02 -5.63 -7.02
CA MET A 60 -9.04 -5.74 -8.07
C MET A 60 -10.30 -6.42 -7.52
N PHE A 61 -10.11 -7.50 -6.76
CA PHE A 61 -11.20 -8.28 -6.17
C PHE A 61 -12.02 -7.50 -5.14
N GLU A 62 -11.39 -6.67 -4.30
CA GLU A 62 -12.12 -5.82 -3.34
C GLU A 62 -12.96 -4.74 -4.05
N VAL A 63 -12.46 -4.19 -5.16
CA VAL A 63 -13.19 -3.20 -5.96
C VAL A 63 -14.37 -3.86 -6.68
N GLU A 64 -14.17 -5.05 -7.25
CA GLU A 64 -15.22 -5.84 -7.89
C GLU A 64 -16.33 -6.24 -6.91
N GLN A 65 -15.96 -6.72 -5.71
CA GLN A 65 -16.92 -7.08 -4.67
C GLN A 65 -17.70 -5.86 -4.14
N SER A 66 -17.07 -4.68 -4.09
CA SER A 66 -17.74 -3.43 -3.73
C SER A 66 -18.72 -2.94 -4.81
N LEU A 67 -18.57 -3.38 -6.07
CA LEU A 67 -19.48 -3.07 -7.17
C LEU A 67 -20.68 -4.02 -7.23
N GLU A 68 -20.55 -5.26 -6.74
CA GLU A 68 -21.65 -6.25 -6.71
C GLU A 68 -22.69 -6.00 -5.59
N ASP A 69 -22.37 -5.24 -4.55
CA ASP A 69 -23.31 -4.89 -3.47
C ASP A 69 -24.30 -3.76 -3.84
N LYS A 70 -24.27 -3.26 -5.09
CA LYS A 70 -25.13 -2.18 -5.58
C LYS A 70 -26.17 -2.58 -6.61
#